data_AF-A0A243RKF4-F1
#
_entry.id   AF-A0A243RKF4-F1
#
_cell.length_a   1.000
_cell.length_b   1.000
_cell.length_c   1.000
_cell.angle_alpha   90.00
_cell.angle_beta   90.00
_cell.angle_gamma   90.00
#
_symmetry.space_group_name_H-M   'P 1'
#
loop_
_entity.id
_entity.type
_entity.pdbx_description
1 polymer ?
#
loop_
_entity_poly.entity_id
_entity_poly.type
_entity_poly.pdbx_seq_one_letter_code
_entity_poly.pdbx_strand_id
1 'polypeptide(L)'
;APHRPTVGAIPIDPDDNVVAIFSSAVRKGRWRAGRRIHAYAIFGSVEIDLSEALFDHQQVMIKSFSVFGSVEIRVPENVSLRGMGGGVLGSFEVDTLDSGEREAPIVYVDGWAVLGSVEARPRRGKVVADILDRVQRKVDKGLRKHLNH
;
A
#
# COMPACT_ATOMS: atom_id res chain seq x y z
N ALA A 1 -7.09 1.26 -15.01
CA ALA A 1 -5.69 1.71 -15.21
C ALA A 1 -4.87 0.68 -16.00
N PRO A 2 -3.83 1.09 -16.75
CA PRO A 2 -2.90 0.16 -17.42
C PRO A 2 -2.16 -0.75 -16.42
N HIS A 3 -1.96 -2.02 -16.78
CA HIS A 3 -1.31 -3.04 -15.93
C HIS A 3 0.20 -2.83 -15.75
N ARG A 4 0.85 -2.13 -16.68
CA ARG A 4 2.29 -1.86 -16.68
C ARG A 4 2.52 -0.36 -16.80
N PRO A 5 3.58 0.19 -16.16
CA PRO A 5 3.97 1.57 -16.35
C PRO A 5 4.24 1.90 -17.82
N THR A 6 3.96 3.14 -18.19
CA THR A 6 4.37 3.70 -19.48
C THR A 6 5.89 3.77 -19.56
N VAL A 7 6.45 3.38 -20.70
CA VAL A 7 7.90 3.44 -20.94
C VAL A 7 8.41 4.87 -20.76
N GLY A 8 9.46 5.06 -19.97
CA GLY A 8 10.05 6.37 -19.66
C GLY A 8 9.29 7.20 -18.60
N ALA A 9 8.11 6.75 -18.14
CA ALA A 9 7.31 7.49 -17.16
C ALA A 9 7.78 7.33 -15.71
N ILE A 10 8.75 6.46 -15.43
CA ILE A 10 9.34 6.24 -14.10
C ILE A 10 10.86 6.27 -14.23
N PRO A 11 11.59 7.04 -13.40
CA PRO A 11 13.05 7.08 -13.43
C PRO A 11 13.63 5.71 -13.05
N ILE A 12 14.90 5.48 -13.40
CA ILE A 12 15.60 4.23 -13.03
C ILE A 12 16.02 4.30 -11.55
N ASP A 13 16.49 5.47 -11.13
CA ASP A 13 16.96 5.72 -9.77
C ASP A 13 15.77 5.97 -8.82
N PRO A 14 15.85 5.47 -7.58
CA PRO A 14 14.83 5.73 -6.57
C PRO A 14 14.88 7.18 -6.09
N ASP A 15 13.71 7.78 -5.92
CA ASP A 15 13.54 9.04 -5.20
C ASP A 15 13.59 8.80 -3.68
N ASP A 16 13.09 7.63 -3.23
CA ASP A 16 13.00 7.25 -1.82
C ASP A 16 13.47 5.81 -1.58
N ASN A 17 14.12 5.60 -0.43
CA ASN A 17 14.51 4.29 0.07
C ASN A 17 13.99 4.07 1.49
N VAL A 18 13.32 2.95 1.72
CA VAL A 18 12.84 2.49 3.04
C VAL A 18 13.40 1.10 3.27
N VAL A 19 14.37 0.99 4.19
CA VAL A 19 15.17 -0.22 4.37
C VAL A 19 15.17 -0.65 5.83
N ALA A 20 14.94 -1.94 6.06
CA ALA A 20 15.01 -2.58 7.37
C ALA A 20 15.85 -3.87 7.27
N ILE A 21 16.86 -3.99 8.13
CA ILE A 21 17.74 -5.16 8.23
C ILE A 21 17.85 -5.51 9.70
N PHE A 22 17.30 -6.67 10.11
CA PHE A 22 17.13 -7.03 11.53
C PHE A 22 16.41 -5.96 12.35
N SER A 23 15.50 -5.23 11.71
CA SER A 23 14.83 -4.06 12.27
C SER A 23 13.45 -3.87 11.64
N SER A 24 12.80 -2.76 11.95
CA SER A 24 11.62 -2.29 11.24
C SER A 24 11.81 -0.86 10.74
N ALA A 25 11.16 -0.52 9.63
CA ALA A 25 11.11 0.84 9.08
C ALA A 25 9.68 1.20 8.69
N VAL A 26 9.25 2.41 9.03
CA VAL A 26 7.89 2.88 8.77
C VAL A 26 7.93 4.24 8.08
N ARG A 27 7.21 4.35 6.96
CA ARG A 27 7.00 5.59 6.22
C ARG A 27 5.51 5.88 6.17
N LYS A 28 5.04 6.86 6.95
CA LYS A 28 3.62 7.21 7.09
C LYS A 28 3.40 8.72 7.21
N GLY A 29 2.16 9.15 7.04
CA GLY A 29 1.73 10.54 7.20
C GLY A 29 1.72 11.31 5.88
N ARG A 30 1.67 12.64 5.97
CA ARG A 30 1.57 13.50 4.79
C ARG A 30 2.96 13.80 4.23
N TRP A 31 3.27 13.18 3.09
CA TRP A 31 4.52 13.39 2.37
C TRP A 31 4.29 13.26 0.87
N ARG A 32 5.21 13.80 0.06
CA ARG A 32 5.12 13.74 -1.40
C ARG A 32 5.74 12.44 -1.88
N ALA A 33 4.95 11.56 -2.49
CA ALA A 33 5.43 10.29 -2.99
C ALA A 33 6.32 10.52 -4.22
N GLY A 34 7.56 10.02 -4.17
CA GLY A 34 8.43 9.97 -5.34
C GLY A 34 7.86 9.09 -6.46
N ARG A 35 8.40 9.22 -7.67
CA ARG A 35 8.03 8.37 -8.81
C ARG A 35 8.53 6.95 -8.61
N ARG A 36 9.63 6.75 -7.88
CA ARG A 36 10.19 5.43 -7.57
C ARG A 36 10.60 5.33 -6.11
N ILE A 37 9.99 4.38 -5.40
CA ILE A 37 10.25 4.07 -3.99
C ILE A 37 10.81 2.66 -3.92
N HIS A 38 11.90 2.46 -3.17
CA HIS A 38 12.44 1.13 -2.88
C HIS A 38 12.14 0.75 -1.44
N ALA A 39 11.59 -0.45 -1.24
CA ALA A 39 11.18 -1.00 0.04
C ALA A 39 11.88 -2.35 0.26
N TYR A 40 12.80 -2.41 1.21
CA TYR A 40 13.66 -3.56 1.45
C TYR A 40 13.56 -4.05 2.89
N ALA A 41 13.11 -5.28 3.09
CA ALA A 41 13.03 -5.93 4.39
C ALA A 41 13.86 -7.21 4.41
N ILE A 42 14.91 -7.27 5.22
CA ILE A 42 15.75 -8.46 5.40
C ILE A 42 15.74 -8.82 6.89
N PHE A 43 15.14 -9.96 7.24
CA PHE A 43 14.90 -10.35 8.64
C PHE A 43 14.22 -9.24 9.46
N GLY A 44 13.23 -8.57 8.86
CA GLY A 44 12.63 -7.37 9.42
C GLY A 44 11.32 -7.01 8.74
N SER A 45 10.83 -5.80 8.97
CA SER A 45 9.60 -5.31 8.35
C SER A 45 9.68 -3.89 7.82
N VAL A 46 9.02 -3.64 6.70
CA VAL A 46 8.83 -2.30 6.15
C VAL A 46 7.34 -2.01 6.01
N GLU A 47 6.88 -0.88 6.56
CA GLU A 47 5.53 -0.39 6.35
C GLU A 47 5.58 0.94 5.58
N ILE A 48 4.89 1.00 4.44
CA ILE A 48 4.68 2.22 3.67
C ILE A 48 3.19 2.52 3.64
N ASP A 49 2.80 3.62 4.28
CA ASP A 49 1.43 4.14 4.26
C ASP A 49 1.35 5.40 3.41
N LEU A 50 0.77 5.25 2.22
CA LEU A 50 0.50 6.33 1.29
C LEU A 50 -0.92 6.89 1.43
N SER A 51 -1.71 6.47 2.42
CA SER A 51 -3.10 6.93 2.59
C SER A 51 -3.24 8.44 2.82
N GLU A 52 -2.16 9.09 3.28
CA GLU A 52 -2.06 10.55 3.46
C GLU A 52 -1.07 11.21 2.49
N ALA A 53 -0.51 10.44 1.55
CA ALA A 53 0.52 10.95 0.64
C ALA A 53 -0.07 11.88 -0.43
N LEU A 54 0.77 12.80 -0.88
CA LEU A 54 0.51 13.66 -2.04
C LEU A 54 1.18 13.05 -3.26
N PHE A 55 0.40 12.79 -4.30
CA PHE A 55 0.86 12.24 -5.57
C PHE A 55 1.03 13.35 -6.59
N ASP A 56 2.27 13.70 -6.90
CA ASP A 56 2.62 14.71 -7.91
C ASP A 56 2.77 14.10 -9.31
N HIS A 57 2.68 12.78 -9.38
CA HIS A 57 2.95 12.00 -10.56
C HIS A 57 1.81 11.01 -10.78
N GLN A 58 1.40 10.86 -12.03
CA GLN A 58 0.35 9.89 -12.39
C GLN A 58 0.79 8.44 -12.20
N GLN A 59 2.09 8.17 -12.20
CA GLN A 59 2.64 6.81 -12.09
C GLN A 59 3.73 6.79 -11.03
N VAL A 60 3.53 5.95 -10.02
CA VAL A 60 4.48 5.70 -8.93
C VAL A 60 4.81 4.21 -8.92
N MET A 61 6.08 3.87 -8.86
CA MET A 61 6.55 2.49 -8.70
C MET A 61 7.13 2.28 -7.31
N ILE A 62 6.67 1.25 -6.64
CA ILE A 62 7.24 0.74 -5.41
C ILE A 62 7.92 -0.58 -5.75
N LYS A 63 9.25 -0.60 -5.68
CA LYS A 63 10.03 -1.83 -5.74
C LYS A 63 10.09 -2.44 -4.35
N SER A 64 9.47 -3.60 -4.15
CA SER A 64 9.39 -4.28 -2.86
C SER A 64 10.18 -5.60 -2.89
N PHE A 65 11.13 -5.75 -1.97
CA PHE A 65 11.85 -7.00 -1.81
C PHE A 65 11.95 -7.38 -0.35
N SER A 66 11.43 -8.57 -0.03
CA SER A 66 11.40 -9.13 1.31
C SER A 66 12.17 -10.43 1.35
N VAL A 67 13.07 -10.60 2.32
CA VAL A 67 13.77 -11.85 2.59
C VAL A 67 13.65 -12.17 4.08
N PHE A 68 12.98 -13.27 4.43
CA PHE A 68 12.67 -13.63 5.83
C PHE A 68 11.99 -12.48 6.61
N GLY A 69 11.16 -11.68 5.95
CA GLY A 69 10.57 -10.48 6.52
C GLY A 69 9.21 -10.15 5.90
N SER A 70 8.78 -8.91 6.07
CA SER A 70 7.54 -8.40 5.46
C SER A 70 7.67 -7.00 4.89
N VAL A 71 6.95 -6.73 3.80
CA VAL A 71 6.71 -5.38 3.29
C VAL A 71 5.21 -5.15 3.17
N GLU A 72 4.68 -4.18 3.91
CA GLU A 72 3.27 -3.78 3.88
C GLU A 72 3.13 -2.42 3.21
N ILE A 73 2.27 -2.33 2.20
CA ILE A 73 2.00 -1.11 1.44
C ILE A 73 0.51 -0.79 1.54
N ARG A 74 0.18 0.41 2.01
CA ARG A 74 -1.19 0.92 2.10
C ARG A 74 -1.35 2.10 1.15
N VAL A 75 -2.37 2.04 0.29
CA VAL A 75 -2.67 3.13 -0.67
C VAL A 75 -4.08 3.66 -0.44
N PRO A 76 -4.37 4.95 -0.72
CA PRO A 76 -5.71 5.47 -0.54
C PRO A 76 -6.67 4.93 -1.63
N GLU A 77 -7.98 4.93 -1.36
CA GLU A 77 -8.98 4.39 -2.30
C GLU A 77 -9.13 5.21 -3.60
N ASN A 78 -8.63 6.44 -3.65
CA ASN A 78 -8.70 7.30 -4.84
C ASN A 78 -7.57 7.06 -5.85
N VAL A 79 -6.65 6.12 -5.59
CA VAL A 79 -5.61 5.71 -6.54
C VAL A 79 -5.88 4.34 -7.12
N SER A 80 -5.31 4.03 -8.27
CA SER A 80 -5.30 2.67 -8.79
C SER A 80 -4.08 1.91 -8.26
N LEU A 81 -4.24 0.62 -7.94
CA LEU A 81 -3.18 -0.26 -7.43
C LEU A 81 -2.98 -1.45 -8.36
N ARG A 82 -1.73 -1.69 -8.77
CA ARG A 82 -1.35 -2.79 -9.66
C ARG A 82 -0.15 -3.55 -9.10
N GLY A 83 -0.24 -4.87 -9.08
CA GLY A 83 0.83 -5.76 -8.65
C GLY A 83 1.55 -6.41 -9.84
N MET A 84 2.87 -6.45 -9.80
CA MET A 84 3.73 -7.11 -10.77
C MET A 84 4.89 -7.79 -10.01
N GLY A 85 4.64 -8.94 -9.39
CA GLY A 85 5.65 -9.60 -8.57
C GLY A 85 5.29 -11.04 -8.24
N GLY A 86 6.11 -11.66 -7.39
CA GLY A 86 5.93 -13.05 -7.02
C GLY A 86 6.61 -13.44 -5.71
N GLY A 87 6.16 -14.56 -5.15
CA GLY A 87 6.76 -15.17 -3.96
C GLY A 87 7.65 -16.36 -4.33
N VAL A 88 8.78 -16.51 -3.64
CA VAL A 88 9.59 -17.73 -3.61
C VAL A 88 9.56 -18.27 -2.19
N LEU A 89 8.79 -19.34 -1.97
CA LEU A 89 8.55 -19.89 -0.63
C LEU A 89 7.98 -18.84 0.36
N GLY A 90 7.22 -17.88 -0.16
CA GLY A 90 6.60 -16.77 0.55
C GLY A 90 5.36 -16.27 -0.17
N SER A 91 4.76 -15.17 0.28
CA SER A 91 3.55 -14.59 -0.31
C SER A 91 3.81 -13.22 -0.95
N PHE A 92 3.19 -13.01 -2.12
CA PHE A 92 3.12 -11.70 -2.76
C PHE A 92 1.66 -11.45 -3.12
N GLU A 93 1.02 -10.54 -2.38
CA GLU A 93 -0.40 -10.26 -2.50
C GLU A 93 -0.62 -8.77 -2.79
N VAL A 94 -1.40 -8.49 -3.83
CA VAL A 94 -1.79 -7.12 -4.18
C VAL A 94 -3.28 -7.10 -4.43
N ASP A 95 -4.02 -6.41 -3.55
CA ASP A 95 -5.45 -6.18 -3.70
C ASP A 95 -5.65 -5.11 -4.75
N THR A 96 -5.68 -5.53 -6.03
CA THR A 96 -5.79 -4.62 -7.16
C THR A 96 -6.99 -3.70 -7.02
N LEU A 97 -6.75 -2.41 -7.28
CA LEU A 97 -7.77 -1.38 -7.18
C LEU A 97 -7.76 -0.58 -8.47
N ASP A 98 -8.94 -0.32 -9.03
CA ASP A 98 -9.11 0.69 -10.06
C ASP A 98 -9.85 1.87 -9.45
N SER A 99 -9.24 3.05 -9.53
CA SER A 99 -9.93 4.27 -9.14
C SER A 99 -11.04 4.58 -10.15
N GLY A 100 -12.16 5.13 -9.65
CA GLY A 100 -13.25 5.62 -10.49
C GLY A 100 -12.91 6.90 -11.25
N GLU A 101 -11.82 7.57 -10.87
CA GLU A 101 -11.34 8.79 -11.52
C GLU A 101 -10.39 8.45 -12.68
N ARG A 102 -10.64 9.04 -13.87
CA ARG A 102 -9.86 8.75 -15.09
C ARG A 102 -8.39 9.15 -14.97
N GLU A 103 -8.09 10.19 -14.20
CA GLU A 103 -6.74 10.76 -14.05
C GLU A 103 -6.12 10.40 -12.68
N ALA A 104 -6.70 9.44 -11.97
CA ALA A 104 -6.15 8.98 -10.71
C ALA A 104 -4.71 8.50 -10.84
N PRO A 105 -3.84 8.82 -9.87
CA PRO A 105 -2.52 8.22 -9.78
C PRO A 105 -2.61 6.69 -9.76
N ILE A 106 -1.60 6.05 -10.35
CA ILE A 106 -1.45 4.61 -10.38
C ILE A 106 -0.21 4.25 -9.60
N VAL A 107 -0.39 3.41 -8.58
CA VAL A 107 0.69 2.81 -7.81
C VAL A 107 0.95 1.40 -8.35
N TYR A 108 2.15 1.20 -8.84
CA TYR A 108 2.68 -0.10 -9.26
C TYR A 108 3.54 -0.69 -8.15
N VAL A 109 3.19 -1.87 -7.66
CA VAL A 109 4.00 -2.62 -6.71
C VAL A 109 4.67 -3.76 -7.46
N ASP A 110 6.00 -3.80 -7.44
CA ASP A 110 6.78 -4.77 -8.19
C ASP A 110 7.93 -5.32 -7.35
N GLY A 111 8.11 -6.63 -7.36
CA GLY A 111 9.27 -7.27 -6.77
C GLY A 111 8.96 -8.65 -6.23
N TRP A 112 9.66 -9.03 -5.15
CA TRP A 112 9.71 -10.43 -4.72
C TRP A 112 9.64 -10.59 -3.20
N ALA A 113 8.95 -11.65 -2.77
CA ALA A 113 8.94 -12.11 -1.39
C ALA A 113 9.63 -13.47 -1.29
N VAL A 114 10.80 -13.54 -0.67
CA VAL A 114 11.58 -14.77 -0.48
C VAL A 114 11.50 -15.20 0.98
N LEU A 115 10.83 -16.32 1.26
CA LEU A 115 10.62 -16.80 2.64
C LEU A 115 9.99 -15.75 3.57
N GLY A 116 9.16 -14.87 3.01
CA GLY A 116 8.53 -13.73 3.68
C GLY A 116 7.27 -13.29 2.95
N SER A 117 6.82 -12.06 3.19
CA SER A 117 5.63 -11.51 2.55
C SER A 117 5.85 -10.12 1.95
N VAL A 118 5.08 -9.84 0.89
CA VAL A 118 4.83 -8.50 0.36
C VAL A 118 3.32 -8.36 0.20
N GLU A 119 2.72 -7.39 0.87
CA GLU A 119 1.28 -7.14 0.83
C GLU A 119 1.03 -5.69 0.44
N ALA A 120 0.17 -5.47 -0.56
CA ALA A 120 -0.28 -4.12 -0.92
C ALA A 120 -1.81 -4.07 -0.97
N ARG A 121 -2.40 -3.20 -0.14
CA ARG A 121 -3.85 -3.12 0.00
C ARG A 121 -4.36 -1.68 0.01
N PRO A 122 -5.55 -1.43 -0.56
CA PRO A 122 -6.27 -0.19 -0.33
C PRO A 122 -6.55 0.03 1.16
N ARG A 123 -6.42 1.27 1.59
CA ARG A 123 -6.81 1.74 2.91
C ARG A 123 -7.79 2.89 2.75
N ARG A 124 -8.96 2.75 3.38
CA ARG A 124 -9.91 3.85 3.52
C ARG A 124 -9.23 5.04 4.16
N GLY A 125 -9.41 6.23 3.57
CA GLY A 125 -8.93 7.46 4.17
C GLY A 125 -9.44 7.59 5.61
N LYS A 126 -8.59 8.08 6.52
CA LYS A 126 -8.86 8.11 7.97
C LYS A 126 -10.24 8.67 8.30
N VAL A 127 -10.68 9.73 7.62
CA VAL A 127 -12.00 10.36 7.81
C VAL A 127 -13.16 9.40 7.50
N VAL A 128 -13.09 8.68 6.39
CA VAL A 128 -14.15 7.74 5.99
C VAL A 128 -14.17 6.52 6.90
N ALA A 129 -12.99 6.00 7.26
CA ALA A 129 -12.86 4.92 8.23
C ALA A 129 -13.46 5.30 9.59
N ASP A 130 -13.16 6.50 10.09
CA ASP A 130 -13.66 6.99 11.38
C ASP A 130 -15.18 7.19 11.37
N ILE A 131 -15.75 7.68 10.27
CA ILE A 131 -17.21 7.84 10.12
C ILE A 131 -17.90 6.48 10.15
N LEU A 132 -17.41 5.51 9.36
CA LEU A 132 -18.02 4.18 9.26
C LEU A 132 -17.92 3.42 10.57
N ASP A 133 -16.77 3.46 11.23
CA ASP A 133 -16.59 2.82 12.53
C ASP A 133 -17.54 3.44 13.58
N ARG A 134 -17.78 4.75 13.53
CA ARG A 134 -18.75 5.42 14.40
C ARG A 134 -20.20 5.00 14.10
N VAL A 135 -20.54 4.80 12.83
CA VAL A 135 -21.87 4.32 12.42
C VAL A 135 -22.05 2.87 12.85
N GLN A 136 -21.10 1.99 12.57
CA GLN A 136 -21.15 0.58 12.91
C GLN A 136 -21.26 0.37 14.43
N ARG A 137 -20.46 1.09 15.22
CA ARG A 137 -20.58 1.07 16.69
C ARG A 137 -21.96 1.52 17.21
N LYS A 138 -22.61 2.49 16.55
CA LYS A 138 -23.98 2.90 16.91
C LYS A 138 -25.00 1.81 16.58
N VAL A 139 -24.89 1.17 15.41
CA VAL A 139 -25.79 0.08 15.00
C VAL A 139 -25.65 -1.11 15.93
N ASP A 140 -24.42 -1.56 16.21
CA ASP A 140 -24.16 -2.70 17.11
C ASP A 140 -24.71 -2.47 18.52
N LYS A 141 -24.56 -1.24 19.04
CA LYS A 141 -25.11 -0.86 20.35
C LYS A 141 -26.64 -0.86 20.35
N GLY A 142 -27.26 -0.44 19.25
CA GLY A 142 -28.72 -0.49 19.07
C GLY A 142 -29.25 -1.92 19.00
N LEU A 143 -28.56 -2.79 18.27
CA LEU A 143 -28.95 -4.20 18.11
C LEU A 143 -28.82 -4.98 19.43
N ARG A 144 -27.71 -4.80 20.17
CA ARG A 144 -27.53 -5.40 21.50
C ARG A 144 -28.60 -5.02 22.51
N LYS A 145 -29.15 -3.80 22.41
CA LYS A 145 -30.21 -3.34 23.32
C LYS A 145 -31.55 -4.04 23.04
N HIS A 146 -31.80 -4.47 21.81
CA HIS A 146 -33.03 -5.16 21.42
C HIS A 146 -32.97 -6.68 21.60
N LEU A 147 -31.77 -7.28 21.61
CA LEU A 147 -31.59 -8.73 21.81
C LEU A 147 -31.56 -9.16 23.30
N ASN A 148 -31.45 -8.20 24.23
CA ASN A 148 -31.46 -8.45 25.67
C ASN A 148 -32.83 -8.18 26.33
N HIS A 149 -33.92 -8.25 25.55
CA HIS A 149 -35.30 -8.03 26.00
C HIS A 149 -36.19 -9.22 25.68
#